data_AF-A0A536DG29-F1
#
_entry.id   AF-A0A536DG29-F1
#
_cell.length_a   1.000
_cell.length_b   1.000
_cell.length_c   1.000
_cell.angle_alpha   90.00
_cell.angle_beta   90.00
_cell.angle_gamma   90.00
#
_symmetry.space_group_name_H-M   'P 1'
#
loop_
_entity.id
_entity.type
_entity.pdbx_description
1 polymer ?
#
loop_
_entity_poly.entity_id
_entity_poly.type
_entity_poly.pdbx_seq_one_letter_code
_entity_poly.pdbx_strand_id
1 'polypeptide(L)'
;MSPQSRTRGASPGAGGRRSPRPLDVKRHLEREDPYTTSIRVARIWTEAYTELVEFEEAILAGLNRRLTTLSEDARHEAELTNLPMIVQHLQTFRYRLAHWRKRLVELGGG
;
A
#
# COMPACT_ATOMS: atom_id res chain seq x y z
N MET A 1 -15.63 39.60 60.39
CA MET A 1 -14.25 39.11 60.15
C MET A 1 -14.15 38.61 58.72
N SER A 2 -13.34 39.28 57.91
CA SER A 2 -12.63 38.76 56.73
C SER A 2 -11.15 39.13 56.93
N PRO A 3 -10.16 38.64 56.17
CA PRO A 3 -10.16 37.66 55.08
C PRO A 3 -9.09 36.56 55.27
N GLN A 4 -9.07 35.54 54.40
CA GLN A 4 -7.82 34.85 54.08
C GLN A 4 -7.49 35.04 52.60
N SER A 5 -6.21 35.30 52.38
CA SER A 5 -5.61 35.85 51.17
C SER A 5 -4.95 34.76 50.33
N ARG A 6 -4.98 34.97 49.00
CA ARG A 6 -3.86 34.77 48.03
C ARG A 6 -3.37 33.31 47.81
N THR A 7 -3.07 32.80 46.61
CA THR A 7 -2.82 33.36 45.27
C THR A 7 -2.73 32.20 44.26
N ARG A 8 -3.02 32.50 42.99
CA ARG A 8 -2.39 32.01 41.74
C ARG A 8 -2.34 30.51 41.42
N GLY A 9 -2.96 30.20 40.29
CA GLY A 9 -2.62 29.06 39.44
C GLY A 9 -3.45 29.08 38.16
N ALA A 10 -3.25 30.10 37.31
CA ALA A 10 -3.79 30.08 35.95
C ALA A 10 -2.79 29.43 35.00
N SER A 11 -3.33 28.71 34.02
CA SER A 11 -2.76 28.33 32.72
C SER A 11 -2.02 26.98 32.62
N PRO A 12 -1.84 26.41 31.41
CA PRO A 12 -2.88 25.77 30.61
C PRO A 12 -2.42 24.38 30.11
N GLY A 13 -3.29 23.37 30.17
CA GLY A 13 -2.94 21.99 29.79
C GLY A 13 -3.82 21.37 28.71
N ALA A 14 -4.57 22.16 27.95
CA ALA A 14 -5.25 21.71 26.74
C ALA A 14 -4.20 21.52 25.64
N GLY A 15 -3.48 20.40 25.70
CA GLY A 15 -2.35 20.17 24.82
C GLY A 15 -1.85 18.73 24.90
N GLY A 16 -2.75 17.78 25.16
CA GLY A 16 -2.51 16.41 24.75
C GLY A 16 -2.38 16.43 23.24
N ARG A 17 -1.15 16.64 22.73
CA ARG A 17 -0.75 16.23 21.39
C ARG A 17 -1.24 14.80 21.31
N ARG A 18 -2.38 14.59 20.64
CA ARG A 18 -2.69 13.28 20.10
C ARG A 18 -1.54 13.03 19.16
N SER A 19 -0.50 12.37 19.65
CA SER A 19 0.44 11.67 18.79
C SER A 19 -0.44 11.01 17.74
N PRO A 20 -0.24 11.27 16.44
CA PRO A 20 -1.02 10.57 15.43
C PRO A 20 -0.80 9.11 15.76
N ARG A 21 -1.85 8.41 16.24
CA ARG A 21 -1.78 6.96 16.37
C ARG A 21 -1.21 6.49 15.04
N PRO A 22 -0.21 5.60 15.02
CA PRO A 22 0.21 4.98 13.77
C PRO A 22 -1.09 4.57 13.09
N LEU A 23 -1.45 5.26 12.00
CA LEU A 23 -2.66 4.90 11.25
C LEU A 23 -2.52 3.41 11.07
N ASP A 24 -3.54 2.65 11.45
CA ASP A 24 -3.53 1.20 11.41
C ASP A 24 -3.24 0.80 9.97
N VAL A 25 -1.94 0.68 9.66
CA VAL A 25 -1.44 0.59 8.29
C VAL A 25 -2.02 -0.66 7.66
N LYS A 26 -2.12 -1.73 8.47
CA LYS A 26 -2.80 -2.97 8.11
C LYS A 26 -4.26 -2.73 7.76
N ARG A 27 -5.03 -1.99 8.55
CA ARG A 27 -6.42 -1.64 8.20
C ARG A 27 -6.56 -0.79 6.94
N HIS A 28 -5.60 0.10 6.66
CA HIS A 28 -5.56 0.84 5.40
C HIS A 28 -5.11 -0.03 4.21
N LEU A 29 -4.31 -1.07 4.46
CA LEU A 29 -3.97 -2.10 3.48
C LEU A 29 -5.17 -3.04 3.22
N GLU A 30 -5.98 -3.33 4.23
CA GLU A 30 -7.20 -4.14 4.10
C GLU A 30 -8.30 -3.45 3.27
N ARG A 31 -8.28 -2.11 3.20
CA ARG A 31 -9.24 -1.31 2.45
C ARG A 31 -8.50 -0.22 1.69
N GLU A 32 -8.10 -0.55 0.47
CA GLU A 32 -7.52 0.40 -0.48
C GLU A 32 -8.47 1.61 -0.64
N ASP A 33 -8.04 2.79 -0.16
CA ASP A 33 -8.72 4.07 -0.36
C ASP A 33 -7.95 4.91 -1.39
N PRO A 34 -8.34 4.87 -2.68
CA PRO A 34 -7.59 5.53 -3.75
C PRO A 34 -7.59 7.07 -3.64
N TYR A 35 -8.43 7.65 -2.79
CA TYR A 35 -8.57 9.10 -2.61
C TYR A 35 -7.93 9.63 -1.33
N THR A 36 -7.24 8.78 -0.58
CA THR A 36 -6.59 9.17 0.68
C THR A 36 -5.75 10.45 0.52
N THR A 37 -5.77 11.32 1.53
CA THR A 37 -4.92 12.51 1.62
C THR A 37 -3.64 12.24 2.40
N SER A 38 -3.41 11.00 2.85
CA SER A 38 -2.24 10.64 3.63
C SER A 38 -1.08 10.24 2.74
N ILE A 39 -0.02 11.06 2.72
CA ILE A 39 1.27 10.75 2.05
C ILE A 39 1.80 9.39 2.49
N ARG A 40 1.71 9.10 3.80
CA ARG A 40 2.20 7.83 4.36
C ARG A 40 1.45 6.63 3.77
N VAL A 41 0.12 6.70 3.67
CA VAL A 41 -0.68 5.63 3.07
C VAL A 41 -0.35 5.46 1.59
N ALA A 42 -0.20 6.57 0.84
CA ALA A 42 0.20 6.50 -0.56
C ALA A 42 1.58 5.86 -0.77
N ARG A 43 2.53 6.13 0.13
CA ARG A 43 3.86 5.50 0.13
C ARG A 43 3.78 4.01 0.38
N ILE A 44 3.05 3.58 1.41
CA ILE A 44 2.86 2.17 1.74
C ILE A 44 2.29 1.39 0.56
N TRP A 45 1.28 1.92 -0.12
CA TRP A 45 0.71 1.25 -1.29
C TRP A 45 1.65 1.25 -2.49
N THR A 46 2.45 2.31 -2.67
CA THR A 46 3.48 2.34 -3.71
C THR A 46 4.54 1.26 -3.50
N GLU A 47 5.01 1.11 -2.26
CA GLU A 47 5.96 0.06 -1.88
C GLU A 47 5.35 -1.34 -2.08
N ALA A 48 4.16 -1.58 -1.53
CA ALA A 48 3.47 -2.87 -1.66
C ALA A 48 3.22 -3.28 -3.12
N TYR A 49 2.73 -2.38 -3.98
CA TYR A 49 2.54 -2.71 -5.39
C TYR A 49 3.84 -2.82 -6.17
N THR A 50 4.93 -2.18 -5.73
CA THR A 50 6.25 -2.42 -6.32
C THR A 50 6.69 -3.86 -6.06
N GLU A 51 6.62 -4.31 -4.80
CA GLU A 51 6.94 -5.69 -4.43
C GLU A 51 6.07 -6.71 -5.16
N LEU A 52 4.76 -6.46 -5.30
CA LEU A 52 3.84 -7.36 -6.01
C LEU A 52 4.11 -7.42 -7.51
N VAL A 53 4.50 -6.30 -8.15
CA VAL A 53 4.89 -6.29 -9.56
C VAL A 53 6.17 -7.10 -9.77
N GLU A 54 7.19 -6.88 -8.94
CA GLU A 54 8.46 -7.61 -9.00
C GLU A 54 8.25 -9.12 -8.77
N PHE A 55 7.40 -9.47 -7.82
CA PHE A 55 7.02 -10.86 -7.54
C PHE A 55 6.36 -11.54 -8.75
N GLU A 56 5.36 -10.90 -9.37
CA GLU A 56 4.68 -11.51 -10.52
C GLU A 56 5.53 -11.54 -11.78
N GLU A 57 6.43 -10.59 -11.98
CA GLU A 57 7.44 -10.65 -13.04
C GLU A 57 8.38 -11.86 -12.84
N ALA A 58 8.80 -12.14 -11.60
CA ALA A 58 9.63 -13.29 -11.28
C ALA A 58 8.87 -14.62 -11.52
N ILE A 59 7.60 -14.70 -11.14
CA ILE A 59 6.74 -15.86 -11.41
C ILE A 59 6.59 -16.08 -12.91
N LEU A 60 6.27 -15.03 -13.67
CA LEU A 60 6.10 -15.11 -15.12
C LEU A 60 7.38 -15.57 -15.81
N ALA A 61 8.54 -15.03 -15.42
CA ALA A 61 9.83 -15.46 -15.94
C ALA A 61 10.13 -16.93 -15.59
N GLY A 62 9.78 -17.37 -14.37
CA GLY A 62 9.90 -18.76 -13.95
C GLY A 62 8.99 -19.71 -14.72
N LEU A 63 7.73 -19.32 -14.95
CA LEU A 63 6.76 -20.08 -15.73
C LEU A 63 7.25 -20.27 -17.15
N ASN A 64 7.68 -19.19 -17.83
CA ASN A 64 8.20 -19.27 -19.20
C ASN A 64 9.35 -20.26 -19.35
N ARG A 65 10.26 -20.33 -18.36
CA ARG A 65 11.34 -21.35 -18.35
C ARG A 65 10.83 -22.77 -18.13
N ARG A 66 9.75 -22.95 -17.36
CA ARG A 66 9.17 -24.27 -17.09
C ARG A 66 8.32 -24.79 -18.23
N LEU A 67 7.62 -23.92 -18.96
CA LEU A 67 6.79 -24.29 -20.11
C LEU A 67 7.59 -25.09 -21.17
N THR A 68 8.90 -24.82 -21.32
CA THR A 68 9.76 -25.55 -22.26
C THR A 68 10.06 -26.99 -21.85
N THR A 69 9.82 -27.35 -20.58
CA THR A 69 10.08 -28.70 -20.04
C THR A 69 8.81 -29.54 -19.88
N LEU A 70 7.63 -28.96 -20.11
CA LEU A 70 6.35 -29.65 -20.01
C LEU A 70 6.08 -30.48 -21.28
N SER A 71 5.24 -31.51 -21.13
CA SER A 71 4.61 -32.15 -22.28
C SER A 71 3.73 -31.16 -23.03
N GLU A 72 3.41 -31.47 -24.29
CA GLU A 72 2.59 -30.59 -25.13
C GLU A 72 1.22 -30.30 -24.50
N ASP A 73 0.50 -31.32 -24.04
CA ASP A 73 -0.81 -31.17 -23.39
C ASP A 73 -0.73 -30.28 -22.13
N ALA A 74 0.29 -30.49 -21.28
CA ALA A 74 0.45 -29.72 -20.05
C ALA A 74 0.87 -28.27 -20.32
N ARG A 75 1.70 -28.04 -21.35
CA ARG A 75 2.06 -26.68 -21.79
C ARG A 75 0.83 -25.96 -22.33
N HIS A 76 0.04 -26.61 -23.17
CA HIS A 76 -1.17 -26.02 -23.74
C HIS A 76 -2.16 -25.60 -22.65
N GLU A 77 -2.43 -26.47 -21.69
CA GLU A 77 -3.31 -26.14 -20.55
C GLU A 77 -2.78 -24.96 -19.73
N ALA A 78 -1.46 -24.92 -19.47
CA ALA A 78 -0.84 -23.83 -18.71
C ALA A 78 -0.87 -22.48 -19.46
N GLU A 79 -0.73 -22.50 -20.79
CA GLU A 79 -0.85 -21.32 -21.65
C GLU A 79 -2.30 -20.79 -21.70
N LEU A 80 -3.30 -21.66 -21.58
CA LEU A 80 -4.70 -21.28 -21.57
C LEU A 80 -5.19 -20.76 -20.20
N THR A 81 -4.65 -21.28 -19.10
CA THR A 81 -5.20 -21.01 -17.75
C THR A 81 -4.26 -20.22 -16.86
N ASN A 82 -3.02 -20.67 -16.69
CA ASN A 82 -2.07 -20.05 -15.76
C ASN A 82 -1.49 -18.76 -16.31
N LEU A 83 -1.02 -18.78 -17.57
CA LEU A 83 -0.35 -17.63 -18.18
C LEU A 83 -1.25 -16.39 -18.24
N PRO A 84 -2.52 -16.47 -18.71
CA PRO A 84 -3.39 -15.30 -18.76
C PRO A 84 -3.72 -14.75 -17.38
N MET A 85 -3.89 -15.62 -16.38
CA MET A 85 -4.14 -15.21 -14.99
C MET A 85 -2.98 -14.39 -14.42
N ILE A 86 -1.74 -14.87 -14.55
CA ILE A 86 -0.54 -14.16 -14.07
C ILE A 86 -0.38 -12.83 -14.81
N VAL A 87 -0.59 -12.82 -16.12
CA VAL A 87 -0.53 -11.59 -16.93
C VAL A 87 -1.59 -10.58 -16.47
N GLN A 88 -2.82 -11.02 -16.21
CA GLN A 88 -3.90 -10.16 -15.73
C GLN A 88 -3.60 -9.58 -14.33
N HIS A 89 -3.03 -10.38 -13.42
CA HIS A 89 -2.59 -9.91 -12.11
C HIS A 89 -1.48 -8.86 -12.23
N LEU A 90 -0.45 -9.13 -13.03
CA LEU A 90 0.65 -8.21 -13.27
C LEU A 90 0.16 -6.87 -13.86
N GLN A 91 -0.74 -6.92 -14.84
CA GLN A 91 -1.35 -5.71 -15.41
C GLN A 91 -2.14 -4.93 -14.37
N THR A 92 -2.91 -5.61 -13.52
CA THR A 92 -3.67 -5.01 -12.43
C THR A 92 -2.75 -4.31 -11.44
N PHE A 93 -1.68 -4.96 -10.99
CA PHE A 93 -0.72 -4.38 -10.05
C PHE A 93 0.06 -3.22 -10.67
N ARG A 94 0.45 -3.30 -11.94
CA ARG A 94 1.08 -2.17 -12.65
C ARG A 94 0.15 -0.95 -12.74
N TYR A 95 -1.13 -1.17 -13.05
CA TYR A 95 -2.12 -0.10 -13.08
C TYR A 95 -2.26 0.57 -11.71
N ARG A 96 -2.38 -0.22 -10.65
CA ARG A 96 -2.49 0.30 -9.27
C ARG A 96 -1.21 0.99 -8.81
N LEU A 97 -0.04 0.45 -9.15
CA LEU A 97 1.26 1.08 -8.87
C LEU A 97 1.35 2.46 -9.54
N ALA A 98 0.94 2.58 -10.80
CA ALA A 98 0.91 3.86 -11.50
C ALA A 98 -0.01 4.88 -10.82
N HIS A 99 -1.21 4.44 -10.40
CA HIS A 99 -2.12 5.27 -9.61
C HIS A 99 -1.47 5.78 -8.32
N TRP A 100 -0.86 4.88 -7.54
CA TRP A 100 -0.28 5.24 -6.25
C TRP A 100 0.97 6.13 -6.36
N ARG A 101 1.82 5.90 -7.38
CA ARG A 101 2.94 6.80 -7.71
C ARG A 101 2.44 8.20 -8.04
N LYS A 102 1.40 8.31 -8.90
CA LYS A 102 0.78 9.60 -9.21
C LYS A 102 0.24 10.27 -7.95
N ARG A 103 -0.50 9.52 -7.12
CA ARG A 103 -1.09 10.05 -5.89
C ARG A 103 -0.02 10.52 -4.89
N LEU A 104 1.09 9.81 -4.78
CA LEU A 104 2.20 10.19 -3.90
C LEU A 104 2.82 11.52 -4.33
N VAL A 105 2.99 11.74 -5.64
CA VAL A 105 3.47 13.01 -6.20
C VAL A 105 2.47 14.14 -5.93
N GLU A 106 1.17 13.92 -6.17
CA GLU A 106 0.12 14.91 -5.90
C GLU A 106 0.09 15.37 -4.43
N LEU A 107 0.41 14.48 -3.50
CA LEU A 107 0.45 14.78 -2.07
C LEU A 107 1.79 15.37 -1.61
N GLY A 108 2.76 15.58 -2.51
CA GLY A 108 4.07 16.17 -2.20
C GLY A 108 5.06 15.20 -1.57
N GLY A 109 4.92 13.89 -1.82
CA GLY A 109 5.79 12.83 -1.27
C GLY A 109 6.89 12.32 -2.21
N GLY A 110 7.05 12.96 -3.38
CA GLY A 110 8.05 12.64 -4.41
C GLY A 110 9.41 13.28 -4.18
#